data_AF-A0AAE3DDV7-F1
#
_entry.id   AF-A0AAE3DDV7-F1
#
_cell.length_a   1.000
_cell.length_b   1.000
_cell.length_c   1.000
_cell.angle_alpha   90.00
_cell.angle_beta   90.00
_cell.angle_gamma   90.00
#
_symmetry.space_group_name_H-M   'P 1'
#
loop_
_entity.id
_entity.type
_entity.pdbx_description
1 polymer ?
#
loop_
_entity_poly.entity_id
_entity_poly.type
_entity_poly.pdbx_seq_one_letter_code
_entity_poly.pdbx_strand_id
1 'polypeptide(L)'
;MSNPYKTREGGATVTVFVPYDCNNHCPFCINKKEYADCTGFSLDAILDSIRTMDAITPRCDFVFTGGEPLANLEALQKMLDAIPTTHKVYINTTFPVQTGFYTAEEMLDFTRRNRDKITCMNISRHLVKYVEESPDQVLGQIACPTRINCVLYKKYPAEKLPQYVERFLPYGIPIQFRYDYTETTPKNLYDQDHDPILQDLKRLFTYRGLDGCRMRNGFHFEYKGLHMTYHKTLPYSTIAETGDDGVTYDILYDILIKQNGEIHSDWTGVKMDVEKYRRVTFEPYDLRVLEGTVNF
;
A
#
# COMPACT_ATOMS: atom_id res chain seq x y z
N MET A 1 -12.34 21.77 19.44
CA MET A 1 -11.15 21.06 19.97
C MET A 1 -11.05 19.76 19.19
N SER A 2 -9.90 19.42 18.61
CA SER A 2 -9.72 18.17 17.88
C SER A 2 -9.59 16.99 18.85
N ASN A 3 -10.15 15.83 18.51
CA ASN A 3 -10.13 14.62 19.35
C ASN A 3 -8.68 14.12 19.57
N PRO A 4 -8.30 13.63 20.76
CA PRO A 4 -6.98 13.00 20.96
C PRO A 4 -6.71 11.90 19.92
N TYR A 5 -5.44 11.73 19.56
CA TYR A 5 -5.06 10.66 18.63
C TYR A 5 -4.95 9.32 19.34
N LYS A 6 -5.37 8.26 18.65
CA LYS A 6 -5.13 6.87 19.02
C LYS A 6 -4.57 6.11 17.81
N THR A 7 -3.76 5.09 18.03
CA THR A 7 -3.25 4.24 16.94
C THR A 7 -2.89 2.85 17.45
N ARG A 8 -2.68 1.89 16.55
CA ARG A 8 -2.29 0.52 16.92
C ARG A 8 -0.92 0.50 17.60
N GLU A 9 -0.67 -0.52 18.42
CA GLU A 9 0.67 -0.84 18.91
C GLU A 9 1.66 -0.92 17.74
N GLY A 10 2.79 -0.22 17.87
CA GLY A 10 3.77 -0.05 16.79
C GLY A 10 3.58 1.23 15.97
N GLY A 11 2.40 1.86 15.99
CA GLY A 11 2.12 3.12 15.30
C GLY A 11 1.31 2.96 14.00
N ALA A 12 0.82 4.09 13.50
CA ALA A 12 0.16 4.16 12.20
C ALA A 12 1.20 3.91 11.09
N THR A 13 0.76 3.38 9.94
CA THR A 13 1.66 3.20 8.80
C THR A 13 2.06 4.56 8.23
N VAL A 14 3.34 4.80 8.03
CA VAL A 14 3.83 6.05 7.44
C VAL A 14 3.98 5.88 5.94
N THR A 15 3.12 6.53 5.17
CA THR A 15 3.13 6.50 3.72
C THR A 15 3.84 7.74 3.18
N VAL A 16 4.96 7.53 2.48
CA VAL A 16 5.80 8.59 1.92
C VAL A 16 5.46 8.77 0.44
N PHE A 17 5.02 9.97 0.08
CA PHE A 17 4.82 10.37 -1.32
C PHE A 17 6.14 10.82 -1.92
N VAL A 18 6.59 10.07 -2.93
CA VAL A 18 7.76 10.45 -3.72
C VAL A 18 7.41 11.57 -4.70
N PRO A 19 8.36 12.45 -5.01
CA PRO A 19 8.17 13.63 -5.87
C PRO A 19 8.28 13.35 -7.36
N TYR A 20 8.19 12.09 -7.79
CA TYR A 20 8.38 11.74 -9.19
C TYR A 20 7.04 11.42 -9.79
N ASP A 21 6.72 12.03 -10.93
CA ASP A 21 5.49 11.72 -11.63
C ASP A 21 5.50 10.26 -12.13
N CYS A 22 4.33 9.61 -12.04
CA CYS A 22 4.11 8.33 -12.70
C CYS A 22 3.60 8.60 -14.12
N ASN A 23 4.35 8.19 -15.14
CA ASN A 23 3.95 8.40 -16.54
C ASN A 23 2.69 7.61 -16.97
N ASN A 24 2.14 6.77 -16.09
CA ASN A 24 0.90 6.05 -16.32
C ASN A 24 -0.34 6.93 -16.03
N HIS A 25 -1.43 6.67 -16.76
CA HIS A 25 -2.66 7.45 -16.71
C HIS A 25 -3.86 6.58 -16.28
N CYS A 26 -3.66 5.81 -15.22
CA CYS A 26 -4.69 4.90 -14.70
C CYS A 26 -5.97 5.66 -14.32
N PRO A 27 -7.16 5.21 -14.76
CA PRO A 27 -8.41 5.94 -14.52
C PRO A 27 -8.85 6.00 -13.05
N PHE A 28 -8.30 5.12 -12.21
CA PHE A 28 -8.54 5.05 -10.76
C PHE A 28 -7.46 5.77 -9.93
N CYS A 29 -6.49 6.44 -10.57
CA CYS A 29 -5.44 7.14 -9.83
C CYS A 29 -5.92 8.52 -9.37
N ILE A 30 -6.33 8.64 -8.12
CA ILE A 30 -6.81 9.92 -7.57
C ILE A 30 -5.68 10.90 -7.23
N ASN A 31 -4.48 10.37 -6.93
CA ASN A 31 -3.35 11.18 -6.49
C ASN A 31 -2.52 11.75 -7.66
N LYS A 32 -2.90 11.49 -8.92
CA LYS A 32 -2.15 11.95 -10.11
C LYS A 32 -1.91 13.45 -10.11
N LYS A 33 -2.88 14.25 -9.67
CA LYS A 33 -2.72 15.70 -9.55
C LYS A 33 -1.66 16.08 -8.53
N GLU A 34 -1.54 15.31 -7.45
CA GLU A 34 -0.64 15.61 -6.35
C GLU A 34 0.83 15.37 -6.73
N TYR A 35 1.12 14.27 -7.44
CA TYR A 35 2.49 13.94 -7.83
C TYR A 35 2.87 14.39 -9.26
N ALA A 36 1.93 14.96 -10.01
CA ALA A 36 2.25 15.70 -11.24
C ALA A 36 2.86 17.08 -10.95
N ASP A 37 2.53 17.69 -9.80
CA ASP A 37 3.15 18.94 -9.37
C ASP A 37 4.33 18.65 -8.44
N CYS A 38 5.54 18.82 -8.98
CA CYS A 38 6.78 18.66 -8.23
C CYS A 38 7.22 19.96 -7.53
N THR A 39 6.43 21.03 -7.61
CA THR A 39 6.75 22.32 -7.00
C THR A 39 6.82 22.19 -5.49
N GLY A 40 7.93 22.65 -4.90
CA GLY A 40 8.13 22.57 -3.45
C GLY A 40 8.60 21.20 -2.95
N PHE A 41 8.98 20.28 -3.84
CA PHE A 41 9.69 19.07 -3.44
C PHE A 41 10.92 19.39 -2.59
N SER A 42 11.08 18.68 -1.48
CA SER A 42 12.28 18.74 -0.65
C SER A 42 12.61 17.36 -0.07
N LEU A 43 13.68 16.75 -0.57
CA LEU A 43 14.19 15.49 -0.03
C LEU A 43 14.56 15.64 1.44
N ASP A 44 15.23 16.73 1.79
CA ASP A 44 15.67 16.98 3.17
C ASP A 44 14.47 17.08 4.12
N ALA A 45 13.39 17.75 3.70
CA ALA A 45 12.17 17.84 4.51
C ALA A 45 11.46 16.48 4.66
N ILE A 46 11.48 15.63 3.63
CA ILE A 46 10.99 14.25 3.72
C ILE A 46 11.84 13.45 4.71
N LEU A 47 13.17 13.55 4.63
CA LEU A 47 14.10 12.87 5.53
C LEU A 47 13.88 13.29 6.99
N ASP A 48 13.67 14.58 7.25
CA ASP A 48 13.36 15.08 8.59
C ASP A 48 12.01 14.59 9.10
N SER A 49 11.03 14.45 8.21
CA SER A 49 9.73 13.88 8.55
C SER A 49 9.80 12.39 8.86
N ILE A 50 10.60 11.63 8.09
CA ILE A 50 10.90 10.21 8.37
C ILE A 50 11.51 10.07 9.76
N ARG A 51 12.56 10.86 10.07
CA ARG A 51 13.22 10.87 11.39
C ARG A 51 12.24 11.24 12.51
N THR A 52 11.34 12.18 12.24
CA THR A 52 10.31 12.59 13.20
C THR A 52 9.35 11.44 13.49
N MET A 53 8.89 10.70 12.47
CA MET A 53 7.97 9.57 12.65
C MET A 53 8.64 8.36 13.29
N ASP A 54 9.90 8.06 12.95
CA ASP A 54 10.72 7.06 13.63
C ASP A 54 10.82 7.37 15.14
N ALA A 55 11.18 8.61 15.49
CA ALA A 55 11.32 9.01 16.88
C ALA A 55 10.02 8.88 17.72
N ILE A 56 8.84 9.01 17.10
CA ILE A 56 7.54 8.87 17.79
C ILE A 56 7.08 7.42 17.82
N THR A 57 7.24 6.70 16.71
CA THR A 57 6.75 5.33 16.50
C THR A 57 7.85 4.46 15.87
N PRO A 58 8.85 4.00 16.65
CA PRO A 58 10.10 3.40 16.14
C PRO A 58 9.95 1.98 15.58
N ARG A 59 8.70 1.51 15.45
CA ARG A 59 8.34 0.17 14.94
C ARG A 59 7.15 0.21 13.98
N CYS A 60 6.79 1.39 13.49
CA CYS A 60 5.73 1.52 12.48
C CYS A 60 6.19 0.98 11.13
N ASP A 61 5.26 0.78 10.20
CA ASP A 61 5.59 0.38 8.84
C ASP A 61 5.74 1.63 7.97
N PHE A 62 6.73 1.65 7.07
CA PHE A 62 6.88 2.68 6.04
C PHE A 62 6.44 2.15 4.67
N VAL A 63 5.74 2.97 3.89
CA VAL A 63 5.31 2.65 2.52
C VAL A 63 5.71 3.77 1.58
N PHE A 64 6.56 3.50 0.59
CA PHE A 64 6.84 4.45 -0.49
C PHE A 64 5.79 4.32 -1.59
N THR A 65 5.18 5.44 -1.95
CA THR A 65 4.14 5.54 -2.98
C THR A 65 4.17 6.93 -3.62
N GLY A 66 3.12 7.33 -4.34
CA GLY A 66 2.98 8.64 -4.96
C GLY A 66 2.87 8.45 -6.47
N GLY A 67 3.78 9.06 -7.22
CA GLY A 67 3.99 8.66 -8.60
C GLY A 67 4.84 7.40 -8.66
N GLU A 68 6.12 7.49 -9.02
CA GLU A 68 6.97 6.30 -9.21
C GLU A 68 8.24 6.32 -8.34
N PRO A 69 8.28 5.58 -7.21
CA PRO A 69 9.44 5.59 -6.30
C PRO A 69 10.76 5.18 -6.94
N LEU A 70 10.74 4.31 -7.95
CA LEU A 70 11.96 3.85 -8.62
C LEU A 70 12.42 4.77 -9.76
N ALA A 71 11.74 5.89 -10.01
CA ALA A 71 12.18 6.89 -10.98
C ALA A 71 13.46 7.63 -10.56
N ASN A 72 13.84 7.57 -9.28
CA ASN A 72 15.11 8.10 -8.77
C ASN A 72 15.66 7.21 -7.66
N LEU A 73 16.58 6.31 -8.03
CA LEU A 73 17.15 5.34 -7.11
C LEU A 73 18.04 5.97 -6.04
N GLU A 74 18.68 7.11 -6.32
CA GLU A 74 19.56 7.79 -5.37
C GLU A 74 18.76 8.40 -4.20
N ALA A 75 17.70 9.14 -4.52
CA ALA A 75 16.83 9.74 -3.52
C ALA A 75 16.08 8.67 -2.71
N LEU A 76 15.58 7.63 -3.38
CA LEU A 76 14.97 6.49 -2.69
C LEU A 76 15.97 5.81 -1.74
N GLN A 77 17.23 5.63 -2.15
CA GLN A 77 18.25 5.07 -1.27
C GLN A 77 18.47 5.93 -0.03
N LYS A 78 18.59 7.26 -0.17
CA LYS A 78 18.74 8.17 0.97
C LYS A 78 17.57 8.05 1.96
N MET A 79 16.34 7.90 1.46
CA MET A 79 15.16 7.69 2.31
C MET A 79 15.17 6.31 2.97
N LEU A 80 15.57 5.25 2.27
CA LEU A 80 15.72 3.91 2.85
C LEU A 80 16.77 3.88 3.96
N ASP A 81 17.91 4.54 3.75
CA ASP A 81 19.01 4.62 4.72
C ASP A 81 18.62 5.39 5.99
N ALA A 82 17.69 6.35 5.88
CA ALA A 82 17.19 7.13 7.00
C ALA A 82 16.16 6.39 7.87
N ILE A 83 15.56 5.30 7.36
CA ILE A 83 14.63 4.47 8.12
C ILE A 83 15.46 3.42 8.89
N PRO A 84 15.30 3.24 10.21
CA PRO A 84 15.94 2.13 10.93
C PRO A 84 15.41 0.73 10.53
N THR A 85 16.15 -0.35 10.83
CA THR A 85 15.74 -1.74 10.52
C THR A 85 14.66 -2.29 11.46
N THR A 86 14.24 -1.51 12.46
CA THR A 86 13.10 -1.82 13.33
C THR A 86 11.75 -1.69 12.63
N HIS A 87 11.74 -1.01 11.48
CA HIS A 87 10.55 -0.82 10.63
C HIS A 87 10.48 -1.84 9.51
N LYS A 88 9.26 -2.19 9.12
CA LYS A 88 9.02 -2.82 7.81
C LYS A 88 8.91 -1.75 6.75
N VAL A 89 9.40 -2.05 5.54
CA VAL A 89 9.39 -1.11 4.42
C VAL A 89 8.73 -1.74 3.21
N TYR A 90 7.73 -1.07 2.66
CA TYR A 90 7.03 -1.48 1.45
C TYR A 90 7.20 -0.44 0.35
N ILE A 91 7.19 -0.89 -0.90
CA ILE A 91 7.28 0.01 -2.07
C ILE A 91 6.14 -0.31 -3.03
N ASN A 92 5.30 0.67 -3.35
CA ASN A 92 4.32 0.58 -4.42
C ASN A 92 4.96 1.13 -5.71
N THR A 93 5.05 0.33 -6.76
CA THR A 93 5.78 0.71 -7.98
C THR A 93 5.22 -0.03 -9.20
N THR A 94 5.46 0.52 -10.39
CA THR A 94 5.26 -0.19 -11.65
C THR A 94 6.51 -0.97 -12.08
N PHE A 95 7.63 -0.74 -11.40
CA PHE A 95 8.97 -1.24 -11.71
C PHE A 95 9.38 -0.91 -13.16
N PRO A 96 9.58 0.36 -13.52
CA PRO A 96 9.49 0.84 -14.91
C PRO A 96 10.81 0.78 -15.70
N VAL A 97 11.28 -0.41 -16.09
CA VAL A 97 12.58 -0.58 -16.80
C VAL A 97 12.59 0.00 -18.22
N GLN A 98 11.41 0.30 -18.77
CA GLN A 98 11.22 0.79 -20.13
C GLN A 98 11.34 2.31 -20.28
N THR A 99 11.37 3.06 -19.17
CA THR A 99 11.36 4.53 -19.19
C THR A 99 12.69 5.17 -19.60
N GLY A 100 13.77 4.37 -19.69
CA GLY A 100 15.10 4.84 -20.05
C GLY A 100 15.86 5.54 -18.91
N PHE A 101 15.27 5.68 -17.72
CA PHE A 101 15.97 6.23 -16.55
C PHE A 101 17.04 5.28 -16.02
N TYR A 102 16.74 3.98 -16.02
CA TYR A 102 17.63 2.92 -15.57
C TYR A 102 17.41 1.68 -16.44
N THR A 103 18.48 0.90 -16.63
CA THR A 103 18.41 -0.42 -17.22
C THR A 103 17.74 -1.42 -16.28
N ALA A 104 17.27 -2.54 -16.83
CA ALA A 104 16.73 -3.62 -16.01
C ALA A 104 17.76 -4.14 -14.98
N GLU A 105 19.04 -4.20 -15.35
CA GLU A 105 20.09 -4.68 -14.45
C GLU A 105 20.35 -3.72 -13.29
N GLU A 106 20.41 -2.40 -13.53
CA GLU A 106 20.56 -1.40 -12.47
C GLU A 106 19.39 -1.45 -11.47
N MET A 107 18.18 -1.64 -11.97
CA MET A 107 16.98 -1.81 -11.16
C MET A 107 17.05 -3.10 -10.33
N LEU A 108 17.48 -4.22 -10.92
CA LEU A 108 17.66 -5.48 -10.22
C LEU A 108 18.77 -5.40 -9.16
N ASP A 109 19.89 -4.75 -9.45
CA ASP A 109 20.97 -4.45 -8.50
C ASP A 109 20.47 -3.66 -7.29
N PHE A 110 19.59 -2.69 -7.52
CA PHE A 110 18.94 -1.96 -6.44
C PHE A 110 18.15 -2.90 -5.52
N THR A 111 17.40 -3.85 -6.08
CA THR A 111 16.66 -4.84 -5.27
C THR A 111 17.60 -5.78 -4.52
N ARG A 112 18.70 -6.23 -5.15
CA ARG A 112 19.70 -7.10 -4.51
C ARG A 112 20.36 -6.42 -3.31
N ARG A 113 20.74 -5.16 -3.47
CA ARG A 113 21.36 -4.35 -2.40
C ARG A 113 20.42 -4.10 -1.22
N ASN A 114 19.12 -3.99 -1.47
CA ASN A 114 18.13 -3.62 -0.44
C ASN A 114 17.24 -4.80 0.00
N ARG A 115 17.60 -6.05 -0.34
CA ARG A 115 16.80 -7.27 -0.07
C ARG A 115 16.42 -7.48 1.39
N ASP A 116 17.29 -7.07 2.32
CA ASP A 116 17.07 -7.25 3.77
C ASP A 116 16.40 -6.01 4.39
N LYS A 117 16.34 -4.91 3.62
CA LYS A 117 15.72 -3.65 4.04
C LYS A 117 14.26 -3.54 3.60
N ILE A 118 13.95 -3.99 2.39
CA ILE A 118 12.61 -3.92 1.80
C ILE A 118 11.84 -5.19 2.15
N THR A 119 10.77 -5.02 2.92
CA THR A 119 9.88 -6.11 3.34
C THR A 119 9.06 -6.66 2.17
N CYS A 120 8.51 -5.80 1.31
CA CYS A 120 7.82 -6.26 0.11
C CYS A 120 7.65 -5.14 -0.95
N MET A 121 7.79 -5.49 -2.21
CA MET A 121 7.48 -4.64 -3.36
C MET A 121 6.12 -5.00 -3.96
N ASN A 122 5.22 -4.02 -4.02
CA ASN A 122 3.88 -4.14 -4.56
C ASN A 122 3.90 -3.65 -6.02
N ILE A 123 3.98 -4.59 -6.95
CA ILE A 123 4.15 -4.29 -8.37
C ILE A 123 2.80 -4.16 -9.04
N SER A 124 2.47 -2.96 -9.52
CA SER A 124 1.21 -2.71 -10.22
C SER A 124 1.20 -3.43 -11.57
N ARG A 125 0.35 -4.44 -11.68
CA ARG A 125 -0.03 -5.11 -12.94
C ARG A 125 -1.54 -5.23 -12.93
N HIS A 126 -2.18 -4.92 -14.05
CA HIS A 126 -3.63 -4.84 -14.11
C HIS A 126 -4.18 -5.79 -15.16
N LEU A 127 -5.32 -6.41 -14.86
CA LEU A 127 -6.01 -7.30 -15.79
C LEU A 127 -6.36 -6.59 -17.11
N VAL A 128 -6.75 -5.32 -17.01
CA VAL A 128 -6.86 -4.40 -18.13
C VAL A 128 -5.59 -3.56 -18.18
N LYS A 129 -4.96 -3.44 -19.35
CA LYS A 129 -3.69 -2.73 -19.51
C LYS A 129 -3.88 -1.21 -19.36
N TYR A 130 -3.64 -0.71 -18.16
CA TYR A 130 -3.62 0.74 -17.85
C TYR A 130 -2.21 1.30 -17.67
N VAL A 131 -1.24 0.43 -17.45
CA VAL A 131 0.16 0.80 -17.21
C VAL A 131 1.03 0.19 -18.30
N GLU A 132 2.14 0.86 -18.58
CA GLU A 132 3.23 0.26 -19.32
C GLU A 132 4.01 -0.67 -18.38
N GLU A 133 4.09 -1.96 -18.75
CA GLU A 133 4.59 -3.01 -17.87
C GLU A 133 5.99 -3.45 -18.30
N SER A 134 6.91 -3.54 -17.34
CA SER A 134 8.16 -4.28 -17.53
C SER A 134 7.90 -5.76 -17.77
N PRO A 135 8.77 -6.44 -18.54
CA PRO A 135 8.64 -7.87 -18.81
C PRO A 135 8.58 -8.69 -17.52
N ASP A 136 7.72 -9.71 -17.49
CA ASP A 136 7.53 -10.54 -16.29
C ASP A 136 8.79 -11.29 -15.89
N GLN A 137 9.67 -11.61 -16.84
CA GLN A 137 10.97 -12.25 -16.56
C GLN A 137 11.85 -11.37 -15.67
N VAL A 138 11.71 -10.05 -15.75
CA VAL A 138 12.43 -9.13 -14.86
C VAL A 138 11.85 -9.20 -13.45
N LEU A 139 10.53 -9.29 -13.33
CA LEU A 139 9.85 -9.40 -12.03
C LEU A 139 10.26 -10.67 -11.29
N GLY A 140 10.40 -11.79 -12.02
CA GLY A 140 10.90 -13.05 -11.48
C GLY A 140 12.35 -13.02 -10.98
N GLN A 141 13.10 -11.96 -11.26
CA GLN A 141 14.49 -11.77 -10.82
C GLN A 141 14.62 -10.74 -9.68
N ILE A 142 13.53 -10.09 -9.27
CA ILE A 142 13.53 -9.15 -8.15
C ILE A 142 13.95 -9.90 -6.87
N ALA A 143 15.01 -9.42 -6.21
CA ALA A 143 15.56 -10.08 -5.03
C ALA A 143 14.75 -9.81 -3.74
N CYS A 144 13.93 -8.76 -3.74
CA CYS A 144 13.03 -8.45 -2.64
C CYS A 144 11.76 -9.31 -2.72
N PRO A 145 11.12 -9.65 -1.58
CA PRO A 145 9.78 -10.22 -1.60
C PRO A 145 8.85 -9.35 -2.42
N THR A 146 8.05 -9.97 -3.29
CA THR A 146 7.28 -9.26 -4.31
C THR A 146 5.85 -9.78 -4.35
N ARG A 147 4.88 -8.89 -4.54
CA ARG A 147 3.50 -9.25 -4.87
C ARG A 147 2.97 -8.39 -6.00
N ILE A 148 2.10 -8.95 -6.82
CA ILE A 148 1.35 -8.19 -7.81
C ILE A 148 0.20 -7.45 -7.13
N ASN A 149 0.01 -6.18 -7.46
CA ASN A 149 -1.13 -5.38 -7.01
C ASN A 149 -2.02 -5.06 -8.22
N CYS A 150 -3.25 -5.57 -8.23
CA CYS A 150 -4.18 -5.48 -9.36
C CYS A 150 -5.53 -4.88 -8.93
N VAL A 151 -5.79 -3.63 -9.30
CA VAL A 151 -7.13 -3.06 -9.17
C VAL A 151 -8.07 -3.68 -10.20
N LEU A 152 -9.17 -4.29 -9.74
CA LEU A 152 -10.25 -4.78 -10.59
C LEU A 152 -11.27 -3.63 -10.76
N TYR A 153 -11.02 -2.79 -11.76
CA TYR A 153 -11.74 -1.52 -11.92
C TYR A 153 -13.02 -1.68 -12.77
N LYS A 154 -14.15 -1.19 -12.25
CA LYS A 154 -15.46 -1.17 -12.91
C LYS A 154 -15.79 -2.52 -13.58
N LYS A 155 -16.03 -2.52 -14.89
CA LYS A 155 -16.21 -3.73 -15.70
C LYS A 155 -14.83 -4.23 -16.12
N TYR A 156 -14.45 -5.39 -15.60
CA TYR A 156 -13.26 -6.12 -16.00
C TYR A 156 -13.64 -7.48 -16.59
N PRO A 157 -12.79 -8.08 -17.43
CA PRO A 157 -13.07 -9.37 -18.07
C PRO A 157 -12.83 -10.54 -17.09
N ALA A 158 -13.81 -10.82 -16.23
CA ALA A 158 -13.70 -11.83 -15.16
C ALA A 158 -13.30 -13.22 -15.68
N GLU A 159 -13.73 -13.59 -16.89
CA GLU A 159 -13.37 -14.84 -17.55
C GLU A 159 -11.87 -14.99 -17.81
N LYS A 160 -11.11 -13.88 -17.82
CA LYS A 160 -9.66 -13.88 -18.02
C LYS A 160 -8.87 -13.96 -16.72
N LEU A 161 -9.53 -13.93 -15.56
CA LEU A 161 -8.84 -14.02 -14.26
C LEU A 161 -7.95 -15.27 -14.16
N PRO A 162 -8.35 -16.49 -14.59
CA PRO A 162 -7.47 -17.65 -14.52
C PRO A 162 -6.19 -17.44 -15.35
N GLN A 163 -6.32 -16.99 -16.60
CA GLN A 163 -5.16 -16.70 -17.47
C GLN A 163 -4.25 -15.62 -16.84
N TYR A 164 -4.84 -14.61 -16.21
CA TYR A 164 -4.10 -13.56 -15.54
C TYR A 164 -3.33 -14.06 -14.32
N VAL A 165 -3.92 -14.94 -13.51
CA VAL A 165 -3.24 -15.56 -12.38
C VAL A 165 -2.12 -16.49 -12.88
N GLU A 166 -2.38 -17.27 -13.93
CA GLU A 166 -1.42 -18.19 -14.53
C GLU A 166 -0.17 -17.50 -15.07
N ARG A 167 -0.28 -16.22 -15.49
CA ARG A 167 0.86 -15.37 -15.88
C ARG A 167 1.98 -15.32 -14.83
N PHE A 168 1.61 -15.35 -13.53
CA PHE A 168 2.55 -15.18 -12.42
C PHE A 168 2.94 -16.48 -11.72
N LEU A 169 2.29 -17.61 -12.05
CA LEU A 169 2.62 -18.93 -11.50
C LEU A 169 4.09 -19.33 -11.70
N PRO A 170 4.72 -19.15 -12.89
CA PRO A 170 6.11 -19.56 -13.10
C PRO A 170 7.12 -18.86 -12.19
N TYR A 171 6.75 -17.70 -11.65
CA TYR A 171 7.59 -16.88 -10.78
C TYR A 171 7.22 -17.03 -9.30
N GLY A 172 6.12 -17.72 -8.97
CA GLY A 172 5.62 -17.86 -7.61
C GLY A 172 5.21 -16.54 -6.95
N ILE A 173 4.87 -15.51 -7.73
CA ILE A 173 4.56 -14.17 -7.22
C ILE A 173 3.07 -14.09 -6.83
N PRO A 174 2.71 -13.89 -5.55
CA PRO A 174 1.33 -13.79 -5.12
C PRO A 174 0.64 -12.55 -5.68
N ILE A 175 -0.69 -12.59 -5.75
CA ILE A 175 -1.51 -11.52 -6.33
C ILE A 175 -2.45 -10.94 -5.29
N GLN A 176 -2.41 -9.63 -5.15
CA GLN A 176 -3.35 -8.85 -4.36
C GLN A 176 -4.29 -8.09 -5.31
N PHE A 177 -5.50 -8.60 -5.46
CA PHE A 177 -6.61 -7.88 -6.07
C PHE A 177 -7.11 -6.77 -5.13
N ARG A 178 -7.51 -5.65 -5.72
CA ARG A 178 -8.03 -4.49 -5.00
C ARG A 178 -9.37 -4.08 -5.58
N TYR A 179 -10.32 -3.83 -4.69
CA TYR A 179 -11.52 -3.07 -5.04
C TYR A 179 -11.15 -1.60 -5.26
N ASP A 180 -11.96 -0.88 -6.02
CA ASP A 180 -11.83 0.57 -6.12
C ASP A 180 -12.20 1.22 -4.77
N TYR A 181 -11.19 1.65 -4.04
CA TYR A 181 -11.38 2.24 -2.72
C TYR A 181 -12.23 3.53 -2.76
N THR A 182 -12.30 4.22 -3.91
CA THR A 182 -13.15 5.41 -4.05
C THR A 182 -14.65 5.08 -3.98
N GLU A 183 -15.00 3.82 -4.26
CA GLU A 183 -16.35 3.27 -4.19
C GLU A 183 -16.57 2.46 -2.88
N THR A 184 -15.57 2.40 -1.99
CA THR A 184 -15.70 1.67 -0.72
C THR A 184 -16.37 2.53 0.34
N THR A 185 -17.35 1.96 1.03
CA THR A 185 -18.10 2.60 2.11
C THR A 185 -18.14 1.66 3.33
N PRO A 186 -18.41 2.15 4.54
CA PRO A 186 -18.59 1.28 5.70
C PRO A 186 -19.65 0.18 5.49
N LYS A 187 -20.70 0.47 4.70
CA LYS A 187 -21.78 -0.48 4.41
C LYS A 187 -21.32 -1.62 3.52
N ASN A 188 -20.56 -1.32 2.47
CA ASN A 188 -20.11 -2.34 1.52
C ASN A 188 -18.77 -2.99 1.91
N LEU A 189 -18.05 -2.44 2.90
CA LEU A 189 -16.70 -2.90 3.25
C LEU A 189 -16.67 -4.41 3.43
N TYR A 190 -17.58 -4.97 4.23
CA TYR A 190 -17.70 -6.41 4.51
C TYR A 190 -18.86 -7.10 3.78
N ASP A 191 -19.56 -6.40 2.89
CA ASP A 191 -20.64 -7.01 2.11
C ASP A 191 -20.06 -8.08 1.18
N GLN A 192 -20.43 -9.33 1.41
CA GLN A 192 -20.04 -10.47 0.59
C GLN A 192 -21.12 -10.84 -0.44
N ASP A 193 -22.39 -10.62 -0.10
CA ASP A 193 -23.53 -11.09 -0.89
C ASP A 193 -23.71 -10.27 -2.16
N HIS A 194 -23.43 -8.96 -2.09
CA HIS A 194 -23.56 -8.04 -3.22
C HIS A 194 -22.22 -7.59 -3.80
N ASP A 195 -21.13 -8.34 -3.54
CA ASP A 195 -19.82 -8.07 -4.11
C ASP A 195 -19.54 -8.94 -5.34
N PRO A 196 -19.71 -8.40 -6.58
CA PRO A 196 -19.52 -9.18 -7.79
C PRO A 196 -18.08 -9.65 -7.99
N ILE A 197 -17.08 -8.90 -7.49
CA ILE A 197 -15.68 -9.31 -7.56
C ILE A 197 -15.46 -10.53 -6.68
N LEU A 198 -15.99 -10.50 -5.45
CA LEU A 198 -15.89 -11.63 -4.55
C LEU A 198 -16.58 -12.88 -5.13
N GLN A 199 -17.75 -12.71 -5.74
CA GLN A 199 -18.47 -13.81 -6.40
C GLN A 199 -17.65 -14.43 -7.54
N ASP A 200 -17.05 -13.61 -8.41
CA ASP A 200 -16.18 -14.09 -9.48
C ASP A 200 -14.96 -14.84 -8.94
N LEU A 201 -14.29 -14.29 -7.92
CA LEU A 201 -13.12 -14.92 -7.32
C LEU A 201 -13.47 -16.25 -6.64
N LYS A 202 -14.57 -16.31 -5.88
CA LYS A 202 -15.07 -17.57 -5.25
C LYS A 202 -15.48 -18.62 -6.28
N ARG A 203 -15.98 -18.19 -7.45
CA ARG A 203 -16.35 -19.10 -8.55
C ARG A 203 -15.11 -19.69 -9.24
N LEU A 204 -14.01 -18.95 -9.31
CA LEU A 204 -12.83 -19.31 -10.10
C LEU A 204 -11.69 -19.90 -9.27
N PHE A 205 -11.63 -19.58 -7.98
CA PHE A 205 -10.49 -19.89 -7.10
C PHE A 205 -10.94 -20.46 -5.76
N THR A 206 -10.04 -21.16 -5.07
CA THR A 206 -10.34 -21.76 -3.78
C THR A 206 -10.29 -20.70 -2.69
N TYR A 207 -11.43 -20.35 -2.11
CA TYR A 207 -11.51 -19.45 -0.97
C TYR A 207 -10.92 -20.09 0.30
N ARG A 208 -10.18 -19.31 1.08
CA ARG A 208 -9.44 -19.77 2.27
C ARG A 208 -9.87 -19.07 3.56
N GLY A 209 -10.31 -17.82 3.49
CA GLY A 209 -10.74 -17.09 4.68
C GLY A 209 -10.82 -15.58 4.48
N LEU A 210 -11.18 -14.89 5.56
CA LEU A 210 -11.34 -13.43 5.64
C LEU A 210 -10.58 -12.91 6.85
N ASP A 211 -9.79 -11.87 6.64
CA ASP A 211 -9.29 -11.01 7.72
C ASP A 211 -9.87 -9.59 7.60
N GLY A 212 -9.81 -8.83 8.69
CA GLY A 212 -10.23 -7.44 8.63
C GLY A 212 -10.09 -6.66 9.93
N CYS A 213 -10.21 -5.35 9.79
CA CYS A 213 -10.24 -4.36 10.86
C CYS A 213 -11.28 -3.28 10.56
N ARG A 214 -11.35 -2.19 11.36
CA ARG A 214 -12.34 -1.12 11.17
C ARG A 214 -12.38 -0.52 9.75
N MET A 215 -11.25 -0.48 9.05
CA MET A 215 -11.10 0.27 7.80
C MET A 215 -10.76 -0.54 6.55
N ARG A 216 -10.43 -1.83 6.71
CA ARG A 216 -10.10 -2.72 5.57
C ARG A 216 -10.42 -4.17 5.87
N ASN A 217 -10.50 -4.96 4.81
CA ASN A 217 -10.51 -6.41 4.88
C ASN A 217 -9.65 -7.06 3.78
N GLY A 218 -9.44 -8.36 3.91
CA GLY A 218 -8.76 -9.21 2.95
C GLY A 218 -9.47 -10.56 2.83
N PHE A 219 -9.97 -10.88 1.64
CA PHE A 219 -10.46 -12.21 1.30
C PHE A 219 -9.31 -13.02 0.69
N HIS A 220 -9.02 -14.19 1.24
CA HIS A 220 -7.87 -15.01 0.87
C HIS A 220 -8.30 -16.15 -0.04
N PHE A 221 -7.50 -16.40 -1.07
CA PHE A 221 -7.73 -17.41 -2.08
C PHE A 221 -6.44 -18.17 -2.40
N GLU A 222 -6.61 -19.33 -3.01
CA GLU A 222 -5.53 -20.14 -3.55
C GLU A 222 -5.89 -20.63 -4.96
N TYR A 223 -4.88 -20.68 -5.83
CA TYR A 223 -5.00 -21.31 -7.13
C TYR A 223 -3.67 -21.97 -7.52
N LYS A 224 -3.69 -23.30 -7.69
CA LYS A 224 -2.50 -24.10 -8.05
C LYS A 224 -1.29 -23.82 -7.14
N GLY A 225 -1.53 -23.66 -5.84
CA GLY A 225 -0.51 -23.36 -4.83
C GLY A 225 -0.10 -21.88 -4.74
N LEU A 226 -0.61 -21.01 -5.61
CA LEU A 226 -0.37 -19.57 -5.53
C LEU A 226 -1.39 -18.91 -4.61
N HIS A 227 -0.89 -18.16 -3.64
CA HIS A 227 -1.73 -17.36 -2.74
C HIS A 227 -2.19 -16.07 -3.43
N MET A 228 -3.46 -15.74 -3.23
CA MET A 228 -4.03 -14.49 -3.70
C MET A 228 -4.89 -13.88 -2.60
N THR A 229 -5.01 -12.55 -2.63
CA THR A 229 -5.92 -11.83 -1.75
C THR A 229 -6.77 -10.83 -2.54
N TYR A 230 -7.96 -10.55 -2.05
CA TYR A 230 -8.82 -9.47 -2.54
C TYR A 230 -9.12 -8.52 -1.38
N HIS A 231 -8.70 -7.28 -1.49
CA HIS A 231 -8.83 -6.30 -0.41
C HIS A 231 -9.80 -5.19 -0.76
N LYS A 232 -10.60 -4.81 0.24
CA LYS A 232 -11.38 -3.57 0.27
C LYS A 232 -10.85 -2.68 1.38
N THR A 233 -10.84 -1.38 1.16
CA THR A 233 -10.24 -0.40 2.07
C THR A 233 -11.02 0.89 1.93
N LEU A 234 -11.38 1.51 3.05
CA LEU A 234 -12.04 2.82 3.04
C LEU A 234 -11.13 3.88 2.39
N PRO A 235 -11.71 4.93 1.78
CA PRO A 235 -10.95 6.03 1.17
C PRO A 235 -10.33 6.99 2.19
N TYR A 236 -10.43 6.68 3.48
CA TYR A 236 -9.86 7.41 4.60
C TYR A 236 -9.29 6.42 5.60
N SER A 237 -8.31 6.89 6.38
CA SER A 237 -7.56 6.09 7.35
C SER A 237 -7.64 6.65 8.78
N THR A 238 -8.46 7.68 9.00
CA THR A 238 -8.81 8.17 10.34
C THR A 238 -10.24 7.76 10.67
N ILE A 239 -10.44 7.09 11.81
CA ILE A 239 -11.76 6.70 12.32
C ILE A 239 -12.03 7.44 13.63
N ALA A 240 -13.12 8.21 13.67
CA ALA A 240 -13.58 8.82 14.93
C ALA A 240 -14.43 7.81 15.71
N GLU A 241 -14.00 7.46 16.92
CA GLU A 241 -14.66 6.45 17.77
C GLU A 241 -14.61 6.87 19.24
N THR A 242 -15.75 6.76 19.95
CA THR A 242 -15.81 6.97 21.40
C THR A 242 -15.44 5.68 22.12
N GLY A 243 -14.37 5.73 22.90
CA GLY A 243 -13.92 4.61 23.72
C GLY A 243 -14.80 4.39 24.95
N ASP A 244 -14.55 3.27 25.63
CA ASP A 244 -15.23 2.91 26.89
C ASP A 244 -14.97 3.92 28.03
N ASP A 245 -13.92 4.74 27.90
CA ASP A 245 -13.59 5.86 28.78
C ASP A 245 -14.42 7.13 28.51
N GLY A 246 -15.33 7.09 27.54
CA GLY A 246 -16.17 8.20 27.13
C GLY A 246 -15.45 9.25 26.27
N VAL A 247 -14.18 9.02 25.90
CA VAL A 247 -13.40 9.93 25.08
C VAL A 247 -13.53 9.55 23.61
N THR A 248 -13.90 10.51 22.75
CA THR A 248 -13.81 10.34 21.30
C THR A 248 -12.37 10.51 20.85
N TYR A 249 -11.84 9.53 20.15
CA TYR A 249 -10.49 9.52 19.58
C TYR A 249 -10.54 9.62 18.06
N ASP A 250 -9.54 10.28 17.48
CA ASP A 250 -9.21 10.12 16.06
C ASP A 250 -8.20 8.97 15.94
N ILE A 251 -8.69 7.78 15.54
CA ILE A 251 -7.89 6.57 15.40
C ILE A 251 -7.18 6.58 14.04
N LEU A 252 -5.85 6.66 14.05
CA LEU A 252 -5.01 6.77 12.86
C LEU A 252 -4.48 5.40 12.41
N TYR A 253 -4.75 5.02 11.16
CA TYR A 253 -4.21 3.81 10.51
C TYR A 253 -3.03 4.10 9.59
N ASP A 254 -3.07 5.24 8.90
CA ASP A 254 -2.00 5.76 8.05
C ASP A 254 -1.66 7.19 8.47
N ILE A 255 -0.43 7.60 8.22
CA ILE A 255 0.08 8.99 8.25
C ILE A 255 0.76 9.22 6.90
N LEU A 256 0.57 10.39 6.29
CA LEU A 256 1.18 10.70 5.00
C LEU A 256 2.30 11.71 5.17
N ILE A 257 3.47 11.43 4.59
CA ILE A 257 4.53 12.42 4.35
C ILE A 257 4.39 12.87 2.90
N LYS A 258 4.03 14.13 2.69
CA LYS A 258 3.88 14.74 1.36
C LYS A 258 5.24 15.10 0.76
N GLN A 259 5.29 15.42 -0.52
CA GLN A 259 6.56 15.62 -1.25
C GLN A 259 7.36 16.86 -0.76
N ASN A 260 6.70 17.80 -0.10
CA ASN A 260 7.31 18.96 0.55
C ASN A 260 7.74 18.69 2.01
N GLY A 261 7.58 17.45 2.50
CA GLY A 261 7.83 17.06 3.89
C GLY A 261 6.70 17.40 4.87
N GLU A 262 5.52 17.84 4.42
CA GLU A 262 4.41 17.98 5.35
C GLU A 262 3.88 16.63 5.81
N ILE A 263 3.51 16.55 7.10
CA ILE A 263 2.92 15.35 7.70
C ILE A 263 1.42 15.55 7.84
N HIS A 264 0.63 14.62 7.28
CA HIS A 264 -0.83 14.64 7.25
C HIS A 264 -1.38 13.40 7.97
N SER A 265 -2.50 13.53 8.67
CA SER A 265 -3.05 12.43 9.49
C SER A 265 -3.80 11.38 8.68
N ASP A 266 -4.16 11.67 7.43
CA ASP A 266 -4.79 10.73 6.49
C ASP A 266 -4.84 11.27 5.05
N TRP A 267 -5.53 10.54 4.19
CA TRP A 267 -5.80 10.81 2.79
C TRP A 267 -6.77 11.97 2.52
N THR A 268 -7.36 12.59 3.54
CA THR A 268 -8.32 13.70 3.39
C THR A 268 -7.68 15.08 3.34
N GLY A 269 -6.35 15.15 3.47
CA GLY A 269 -5.57 16.40 3.38
C GLY A 269 -5.49 17.17 4.70
N VAL A 270 -5.81 16.53 5.82
CA VAL A 270 -5.69 17.13 7.15
C VAL A 270 -4.24 17.10 7.59
N LYS A 271 -3.63 18.28 7.73
CA LYS A 271 -2.29 18.43 8.30
C LYS A 271 -2.28 17.95 9.75
N MET A 272 -1.30 17.11 10.08
CA MET A 272 -1.21 16.47 11.39
C MET A 272 -0.65 17.43 12.45
N ASP A 273 -1.23 17.36 13.66
CA ASP A 273 -0.59 17.93 14.85
C ASP A 273 0.44 16.93 15.40
N VAL A 274 1.70 17.12 15.03
CA VAL A 274 2.80 16.21 15.39
C VAL A 274 3.00 16.15 16.92
N GLU A 275 2.87 17.27 17.62
CA GLU A 275 3.08 17.32 19.07
C GLU A 275 1.95 16.59 19.83
N LYS A 276 0.73 16.64 19.29
CA LYS A 276 -0.36 15.81 19.76
C LYS A 276 -0.10 14.32 19.48
N TYR A 277 0.45 13.97 18.33
CA TYR A 277 0.82 12.58 18.00
C TYR A 277 1.96 12.04 18.88
N ARG A 278 2.87 12.89 19.36
CA ARG A 278 3.86 12.49 20.39
C ARG A 278 3.23 11.95 21.68
N ARG A 279 1.96 12.31 21.92
CA ARG A 279 1.16 11.88 23.08
C ARG A 279 0.05 10.91 22.69
N VAL A 280 0.20 10.24 21.54
CA VAL A 280 -0.80 9.30 21.00
C VAL A 280 -1.07 8.18 22.00
N THR A 281 -2.34 7.79 22.09
CA THR A 281 -2.74 6.59 22.84
C THR A 281 -2.56 5.36 21.96
N PHE A 282 -1.95 4.30 22.50
CA PHE A 282 -1.82 3.04 21.79
C PHE A 282 -2.96 2.08 22.13
N GLU A 283 -3.44 1.34 21.15
CA GLU A 283 -4.36 0.21 21.31
C GLU A 283 -3.82 -1.05 20.61
N PRO A 284 -4.21 -2.28 21.02
CA PRO A 284 -3.85 -3.48 20.29
C PRO A 284 -4.27 -3.41 18.82
N TYR A 285 -3.50 -4.02 17.92
CA TYR A 285 -3.90 -4.04 16.51
C TYR A 285 -5.21 -4.82 16.34
N ASP A 286 -6.19 -4.19 15.70
CA ASP A 286 -7.56 -4.69 15.57
C ASP A 286 -7.77 -5.58 14.33
N LEU A 287 -6.74 -5.80 13.52
CA LEU A 287 -6.77 -6.77 12.42
C LEU A 287 -6.92 -8.19 12.96
N ARG A 288 -7.98 -8.88 12.54
CA ARG A 288 -8.32 -10.23 13.01
C ARG A 288 -8.74 -11.13 11.87
N VAL A 289 -8.50 -12.44 12.02
CA VAL A 289 -9.14 -13.45 11.17
C VAL A 289 -10.61 -13.55 11.59
N LEU A 290 -11.50 -13.34 10.64
CA LEU A 290 -12.95 -13.37 10.83
C LEU A 290 -13.56 -14.68 10.30
N GLU A 291 -12.93 -15.29 9.29
CA GLU A 291 -13.39 -16.54 8.68
C GLU A 291 -12.20 -17.39 8.22
N GLY A 292 -12.32 -18.71 8.32
CA GLY A 292 -11.41 -19.67 7.69
C GLY A 292 -10.01 -19.70 8.31
N THR A 293 -9.01 -20.01 7.49
CA THR A 293 -7.60 -20.07 7.90
C THR A 293 -6.80 -19.14 7.03
N VAL A 294 -6.37 -18.03 7.62
CA VAL A 294 -5.51 -17.03 7.01
C VAL A 294 -4.12 -17.15 7.64
N ASN A 295 -3.11 -17.38 6.82
CA ASN A 295 -1.71 -17.33 7.25
C ASN A 295 -1.18 -15.93 6.98
N PHE A 296 -0.69 -15.26 8.03
CA PHE A 296 -0.06 -13.94 7.96
C PHE A 296 1.43 -14.03 7.66
#